data_AF-A0A7X8LXH3-F1
#
_entry.id   AF-A0A7X8LXH3-F1
#
_cell.length_a   1.000
_cell.length_b   1.000
_cell.length_c   1.000
_cell.angle_alpha   90.00
_cell.angle_beta   90.00
_cell.angle_gamma   90.00
#
_symmetry.space_group_name_H-M   'P 1'
#
loop_
_entity.id
_entity.type
_entity.pdbx_description
1 polymer ?
#
loop_
_entity_poly.entity_id
_entity_poly.type
_entity_poly.pdbx_seq_one_letter_code
_entity_poly.pdbx_strand_id
1 'polypeptide(L)'
;MEILLITILTVFAFIGVASSILYLVRQSKNDFKNYRIRIILYLPQYSSPKLEGIIRNLYYEGIPERLMSDSKIYLMISHEDKEAIEIIEKLKKIYPIEVLPEQVSYCMIKNREKCIEV
;
A
#
# COMPACT_ATOMS: atom_id res chain seq x y z
N MET A 1 37.36 -5.11 -30.95
CA MET A 1 36.96 -5.36 -29.54
C MET A 1 36.54 -4.08 -28.84
N GLU A 2 37.29 -2.99 -28.94
CA GLU A 2 37.02 -1.72 -28.24
C GLU A 2 35.66 -1.10 -28.57
N ILE A 3 35.28 -1.04 -29.85
CA ILE A 3 33.99 -0.48 -30.29
C ILE A 3 32.81 -1.23 -29.66
N LEU A 4 32.91 -2.57 -29.57
CA LEU A 4 31.90 -3.44 -28.95
C LEU A 4 31.74 -3.13 -27.45
N LEU A 5 32.87 -2.93 -26.76
CA LEU A 5 32.93 -2.60 -25.34
C LEU A 5 32.31 -1.22 -25.06
N ILE A 6 32.63 -0.23 -25.90
CA ILE A 6 32.07 1.12 -25.83
C ILE A 6 30.54 1.11 -26.08
N THR A 7 30.07 0.31 -27.05
CA THR A 7 28.63 0.16 -27.30
C THR A 7 27.90 -0.49 -26.12
N ILE A 8 28.50 -1.47 -25.46
CA ILE A 8 27.89 -2.11 -24.28
C ILE A 8 27.81 -1.11 -23.12
N LEU A 9 28.90 -0.40 -22.85
CA LEU A 9 28.97 0.62 -21.79
C LEU A 9 27.95 1.75 -21.99
N THR A 10 27.78 2.22 -23.22
CA THR A 10 26.81 3.29 -23.53
C THR A 10 25.37 2.81 -23.35
N VAL A 11 25.03 1.56 -23.71
CA VAL A 11 23.70 0.98 -23.44
C VAL A 11 23.43 0.90 -21.94
N PHE A 12 24.38 0.41 -21.14
CA PHE A 12 24.21 0.35 -19.69
C PHE A 12 24.09 1.75 -19.06
N ALA A 13 24.89 2.71 -19.50
CA ALA A 13 24.78 4.09 -19.05
C ALA A 13 23.40 4.68 -19.36
N PHE A 14 22.88 4.43 -20.57
CA PHE A 14 21.55 4.89 -20.97
C PHE A 14 20.43 4.26 -20.12
N ILE A 15 20.50 2.95 -19.88
CA ILE A 15 19.55 2.25 -19.00
C ILE A 15 19.62 2.80 -17.57
N GLY A 16 20.81 3.06 -17.05
CA GLY A 16 21.02 3.63 -15.72
C GLY A 16 20.40 5.02 -15.59
N VAL A 17 20.64 5.89 -16.57
CA VAL A 17 20.06 7.25 -16.61
C VAL A 17 18.54 7.20 -16.73
N ALA A 18 18.01 6.38 -17.65
CA ALA A 18 16.57 6.22 -17.83
C ALA A 18 15.89 5.71 -16.55
N SER A 19 16.49 4.73 -15.88
CA SER A 19 15.99 4.19 -14.62
C SER A 19 16.03 5.23 -13.49
N SER A 20 17.09 6.03 -13.44
CA SER A 20 17.23 7.12 -12.46
C SER A 20 16.18 8.22 -12.67
N ILE A 21 15.94 8.62 -13.92
CA ILE A 21 14.89 9.59 -14.26
C ILE A 21 13.51 9.04 -13.88
N LEU A 22 13.22 7.79 -14.24
CA LEU A 22 11.97 7.12 -13.85
C LEU A 22 11.78 7.07 -12.33
N TYR A 23 12.84 6.80 -11.58
CA TYR A 23 12.82 6.80 -10.12
C TYR A 23 12.49 8.20 -9.56
N LEU A 24 13.15 9.24 -10.06
CA LEU A 24 12.89 10.63 -9.65
C LEU A 24 11.48 11.10 -10.00
N VAL A 25 10.97 10.75 -11.18
CA VAL A 25 9.58 11.05 -11.60
C VAL A 25 8.57 10.29 -10.74
N ARG A 26 8.86 9.06 -10.33
CA ARG A 26 8.03 8.32 -9.37
C ARG A 26 8.04 9.00 -7.99
N GLN A 27 9.19 9.48 -7.55
CA GLN A 27 9.34 10.16 -6.28
C GLN A 27 8.61 11.52 -6.24
N SER A 28 8.60 12.28 -7.34
CA SER A 28 7.87 13.55 -7.41
C SER A 28 6.35 13.37 -7.44
N LYS A 29 5.84 12.29 -8.05
CA LYS A 29 4.40 11.95 -7.98
C LYS A 29 3.92 11.56 -6.58
N ASN A 30 4.84 11.27 -5.66
CA ASN A 30 4.56 10.91 -4.27
C ASN A 30 4.27 12.13 -3.35
N ASP A 31 4.07 13.33 -3.93
CA ASP A 31 3.65 14.53 -3.20
C ASP A 31 2.28 14.42 -2.49
N PHE A 32 1.61 13.26 -2.61
CA PHE A 32 0.51 12.86 -1.72
C PHE A 32 0.88 12.88 -0.24
N LYS A 33 2.17 12.96 0.12
CA LYS A 33 2.64 13.10 1.51
C LYS A 33 2.00 14.27 2.26
N ASN A 34 1.57 15.32 1.56
CA ASN A 34 0.87 16.48 2.16
C ASN A 34 -0.63 16.22 2.40
N TYR A 35 -1.22 15.26 1.69
CA TYR A 35 -2.59 14.84 1.92
C TYR A 35 -2.53 13.68 2.91
N ARG A 36 -3.23 13.78 4.05
CA ARG A 36 -3.30 12.71 5.07
C ARG A 36 -4.14 11.53 4.56
N ILE A 37 -3.74 10.95 3.43
CA ILE A 37 -4.42 9.86 2.75
C ILE A 37 -4.01 8.58 3.45
N ARG A 38 -5.04 7.82 3.86
CA ARG A 38 -4.93 6.50 4.47
C ARG A 38 -5.89 5.56 3.75
N ILE A 39 -5.44 4.32 3.53
CA ILE A 39 -6.20 3.23 2.95
C ILE A 39 -6.62 2.35 4.11
N ILE A 40 -7.93 2.19 4.25
CA ILE A 40 -8.53 1.28 5.21
C ILE A 40 -9.06 0.08 4.43
N LEU A 41 -8.52 -1.08 4.72
CA LEU A 41 -9.03 -2.35 4.20
C LEU A 41 -10.10 -2.87 5.15
N TYR A 42 -11.34 -2.81 4.70
CA TYR A 42 -12.47 -3.43 5.38
C TYR A 42 -12.59 -4.88 4.92
N LEU A 43 -12.43 -5.82 5.83
CA LEU A 43 -12.61 -7.23 5.52
C LEU A 43 -14.05 -7.66 5.85
N PRO A 44 -14.80 -8.19 4.86
CA PRO A 44 -16.05 -8.86 5.16
C PRO A 44 -15.79 -10.14 5.97
N GLN A 45 -16.78 -10.58 6.75
CA GLN A 45 -16.72 -11.82 7.53
C GLN A 45 -16.31 -13.01 6.64
N TYR A 46 -15.48 -13.92 7.16
CA TYR A 46 -15.01 -15.14 6.48
C TYR A 46 -14.07 -14.91 5.27
N SER A 47 -13.45 -13.74 5.14
CA SER A 47 -12.45 -13.45 4.09
C SER A 47 -10.99 -13.66 4.51
N SER A 48 -10.77 -14.16 5.73
CA SER A 48 -9.49 -14.49 6.38
C SER A 48 -8.48 -15.22 5.49
N PRO A 49 -8.83 -16.30 4.75
CA PRO A 49 -7.84 -17.04 3.96
C PRO A 49 -7.24 -16.24 2.79
N LYS A 50 -7.90 -15.15 2.35
CA LYS A 50 -7.38 -14.28 1.27
C LYS A 50 -6.60 -13.08 1.79
N LEU A 51 -6.67 -12.80 3.10
CA LEU A 51 -6.08 -11.61 3.72
C LEU A 51 -4.56 -11.53 3.50
N GLU A 52 -3.87 -12.63 3.73
CA GLU A 52 -2.42 -12.69 3.57
C GLU A 52 -1.98 -12.37 2.14
N GLY A 53 -2.65 -12.98 1.14
CA GLY A 53 -2.35 -12.75 -0.26
C GLY A 53 -2.57 -11.29 -0.65
N ILE A 54 -3.66 -10.69 -0.18
CA ILE A 54 -3.97 -9.28 -0.44
C ILE A 54 -2.89 -8.37 0.14
N ILE A 55 -2.55 -8.54 1.43
CA ILE A 55 -1.56 -7.71 2.11
C ILE A 55 -0.19 -7.83 1.42
N ARG A 56 0.26 -9.06 1.15
CA ARG A 56 1.54 -9.29 0.47
C ARG A 56 1.56 -8.64 -0.90
N ASN A 57 0.48 -8.74 -1.67
CA ASN A 57 0.41 -8.14 -3.00
C ASN A 57 0.44 -6.60 -2.94
N LEU A 58 -0.26 -5.99 -1.98
CA LEU A 58 -0.24 -4.53 -1.80
C LEU A 58 1.17 -4.00 -1.51
N TYR A 59 1.92 -4.67 -0.65
CA TYR A 59 3.31 -4.30 -0.38
C TYR A 59 4.25 -4.61 -1.55
N TYR A 60 4.04 -5.74 -2.23
CA TYR A 60 4.82 -6.10 -3.42
C TYR A 60 4.67 -5.07 -4.55
N GLU A 61 3.46 -4.55 -4.76
CA GLU A 61 3.17 -3.50 -5.74
C GLU A 61 3.60 -2.09 -5.27
N GLY A 62 4.08 -1.96 -4.03
CA GLY A 62 4.48 -0.70 -3.42
C GLY A 62 3.32 0.27 -3.21
N ILE A 63 2.08 -0.23 -3.09
CA ILE A 63 0.88 0.62 -2.95
C ILE A 63 0.95 1.52 -1.70
N PRO A 64 1.27 1.00 -0.50
CA PRO A 64 1.37 1.82 0.71
C PRO A 64 2.37 2.97 0.55
N GLU A 65 3.54 2.68 -0.02
CA GLU A 65 4.60 3.67 -0.24
C GLU A 65 4.22 4.73 -1.28
N ARG A 66 3.34 4.39 -2.22
CA ARG A 66 2.96 5.27 -3.34
C ARG A 66 1.72 6.13 -3.05
N LEU A 67 0.80 5.63 -2.25
CA LEU A 67 -0.49 6.27 -2.01
C LEU A 67 -0.66 6.81 -0.60
N MET A 68 0.08 6.26 0.38
CA MET A 68 -0.18 6.53 1.80
C MET A 68 0.87 7.47 2.38
N SER A 69 0.41 8.37 3.24
CA SER A 69 1.28 9.35 3.90
C SER A 69 2.23 8.73 4.93
N ASP A 70 1.82 7.61 5.54
CA ASP A 70 2.54 6.90 6.59
C ASP A 70 3.07 5.52 6.16
N SER A 71 2.83 5.13 4.90
CA SER A 71 3.19 3.81 4.33
C SER A 71 2.65 2.61 5.12
N LYS A 72 1.58 2.78 5.93
CA LYS A 72 1.01 1.72 6.75
C LYS A 72 -0.35 1.29 6.24
N ILE A 73 -0.63 -0.01 6.18
CA ILE A 73 -1.99 -0.47 5.88
C ILE A 73 -2.83 -0.45 7.17
N TYR A 74 -4.01 0.17 7.09
CA TYR A 74 -5.01 0.14 8.15
C TYR A 74 -6.03 -0.96 7.87
N LEU A 75 -6.27 -1.83 8.84
CA LEU A 75 -7.22 -2.94 8.74
C LEU A 75 -8.38 -2.72 9.70
N MET A 76 -9.60 -2.89 9.18
CA MET A 76 -10.81 -2.98 9.98
C MET A 76 -11.35 -4.40 9.84
N ILE A 77 -11.24 -5.17 10.92
CA ILE A 77 -11.65 -6.58 10.98
C ILE A 77 -12.63 -6.77 12.14
N SER A 78 -13.51 -7.76 12.01
CA SER A 78 -14.35 -8.13 13.13
C SER A 78 -13.56 -8.90 14.18
N HIS A 79 -13.75 -8.53 15.46
CA HIS A 79 -13.04 -9.16 16.58
C HIS A 79 -13.42 -10.64 16.77
N GLU A 80 -14.51 -11.09 16.16
CA GLU A 80 -14.99 -12.47 16.22
C GLU A 80 -14.20 -13.42 15.30
N ASP A 81 -13.45 -12.89 14.33
CA ASP A 81 -12.69 -13.68 13.35
C ASP A 81 -11.27 -14.01 13.85
N LYS A 82 -11.17 -15.06 14.66
CA LYS A 82 -9.90 -15.50 15.27
C LYS A 82 -8.83 -15.85 14.24
N GLU A 83 -9.21 -16.39 13.09
CA GLU A 83 -8.29 -16.75 12.02
C GLU A 83 -7.65 -15.51 11.40
N ALA A 84 -8.45 -14.47 11.11
CA ALA A 84 -7.93 -13.20 10.62
C ALA A 84 -6.94 -12.56 11.61
N ILE A 85 -7.25 -12.59 12.91
CA ILE A 85 -6.39 -12.03 13.95
C ILE A 85 -5.01 -12.71 13.96
N GLU A 86 -4.98 -14.04 13.91
CA GLU A 86 -3.72 -14.79 13.93
C GLU A 86 -2.85 -14.49 12.69
N ILE A 87 -3.48 -14.39 11.52
CA ILE A 87 -2.80 -14.01 10.27
C ILE A 87 -2.22 -12.60 10.37
N ILE A 88 -2.99 -11.64 10.91
CA ILE A 88 -2.54 -10.25 11.06
C ILE A 88 -1.37 -10.15 12.04
N GLU A 89 -1.40 -10.88 13.16
CA GLU A 89 -0.28 -10.87 14.11
C GLU A 89 1.01 -11.39 13.48
N LYS A 90 0.94 -12.40 12.61
CA LYS A 90 2.09 -12.87 11.82
C LYS A 90 2.57 -11.79 10.85
N LEU A 91 1.65 -11.15 10.13
CA LEU A 91 1.99 -10.15 9.12
C LEU A 91 2.52 -8.84 9.71
N LYS A 92 2.05 -8.43 10.89
CA LYS A 92 2.53 -7.23 11.62
C LYS A 92 4.03 -7.29 11.95
N LYS A 93 4.61 -8.49 12.03
CA LYS A 93 6.06 -8.67 12.24
C LYS A 93 6.89 -8.34 11.00
N ILE A 94 6.26 -8.39 9.82
CA ILE A 94 6.93 -8.25 8.51
C ILE A 94 6.58 -6.90 7.89
N TYR A 95 5.34 -6.45 8.04
CA TYR A 95 4.80 -5.28 7.36
C TYR A 95 4.20 -4.28 8.35
N PRO A 96 4.27 -2.96 8.06
CA PRO A 96 3.70 -1.93 8.92
C PRO A 96 2.16 -1.92 8.82
N ILE A 97 1.51 -2.70 9.68
CA ILE A 97 0.05 -2.86 9.70
C ILE A 97 -0.53 -2.35 11.01
N GLU A 98 -1.59 -1.54 10.92
CA GLU A 98 -2.34 -1.02 12.06
C GLU A 98 -3.77 -1.54 12.01
N VAL A 99 -4.27 -2.06 13.14
CA VAL A 99 -5.65 -2.56 13.24
C VAL A 99 -6.48 -1.49 13.92
N LEU A 100 -7.54 -1.05 13.25
CA LEU A 100 -8.48 -0.07 13.76
C LEU A 100 -9.56 -0.76 14.61
N PRO A 101 -10.09 -0.09 15.64
CA PRO A 101 -11.22 -0.60 16.39
C PRO A 101 -12.47 -0.70 15.51
N GLU A 102 -13.35 -1.66 15.82
CA GLU A 102 -14.58 -1.93 15.05
C GLU A 102 -15.57 -0.75 15.08
N GLN A 103 -15.47 0.12 16.08
CA GLN A 103 -16.22 1.37 16.20
C GLN A 103 -15.32 2.55 15.82
N VAL A 104 -15.28 2.87 14.54
CA VAL A 104 -14.80 4.19 14.10
C VAL A 104 -16.04 4.92 13.59
N SER A 105 -16.42 6.02 14.23
CA SER A 105 -17.43 6.91 13.69
C SER A 105 -16.88 7.55 12.42
N TYR A 106 -17.19 6.96 11.26
CA TYR A 106 -16.82 7.50 9.96
C TYR A 106 -18.08 8.01 9.25
N CYS A 107 -18.08 9.27 8.79
CA CYS A 107 -19.12 9.69 7.83
C CYS A 107 -18.76 9.10 6.47
N MET A 108 -19.56 8.14 6.03
CA MET A 108 -19.52 7.66 4.66
C MET A 108 -20.29 8.64 3.78
N ILE A 109 -19.60 9.38 2.91
CA ILE A 109 -20.26 10.29 1.95
C ILE A 109 -20.90 9.43 0.85
N LYS A 110 -22.11 8.93 1.12
CA LYS A 110 -22.98 8.27 0.14
C LYS A 110 -23.89 9.33 -0.46
N ASN A 111 -23.46 9.94 -1.57
CA ASN A 111 -24.19 11.01 -2.28
C ASN A 111 -24.33 12.32 -1.48
N ARG A 112 -24.41 13.42 -2.24
CA ARG A 112 -24.35 14.83 -1.79
C ARG A 112 -25.41 15.28 -0.76
N GLU A 113 -26.22 14.42 -0.15
CA GLU A 113 -27.38 14.89 0.62
C GLU A 113 -27.65 14.28 2.00
N LYS A 114 -26.85 13.38 2.57
CA LYS A 114 -26.95 13.06 4.01
C LYS A 114 -25.75 12.25 4.51
N CYS A 115 -24.99 12.79 5.47
CA CYS A 115 -24.18 11.95 6.36
C CYS A 115 -25.15 11.11 7.19
N ILE A 116 -25.00 9.78 7.13
CA ILE A 116 -25.61 8.87 8.10
C ILE A 116 -24.51 8.59 9.11
N GLU A 117 -24.68 9.06 10.34
CA GLU A 117 -23.89 8.58 11.47
C GLU A 117 -24.39 7.16 11.80
N VAL A 118 -23.49 6.19 11.77
CA VAL A 118 -23.71 4.79 12.14
C VAL A 118 -22.92 4.49 13.41
#